data_AF-A0A017RUZ7-F1
#
_entry.id   AF-A0A017RUZ7-F1
#
_cell.length_a   1.000
_cell.length_b   1.000
_cell.length_c   1.000
_cell.angle_alpha   90.00
_cell.angle_beta   90.00
_cell.angle_gamma   90.00
#
_symmetry.space_group_name_H-M   'P 1'
#
loop_
_entity.id
_entity.type
_entity.pdbx_description
1 polymer ?
#
loop_
_entity_poly.entity_id
_entity_poly.type
_entity_poly.pdbx_seq_one_letter_code
_entity_poly.pdbx_strand_id
1 'polypeptide(L)' 'MAQCNEKCTCPKIECENHGKCCACINYHRECQTLVYCMRNIKDK' A
#
# COMPACT_ATOMS: atom_id res chain seq x y z
N MET A 1 -5.08 -8.22 -12.05
CA MET A 1 -4.27 -6.98 -12.03
C MET A 1 -4.46 -6.37 -10.64
N ALA A 2 -3.38 -6.12 -9.89
CA ALA A 2 -3.50 -5.55 -8.55
C ALA A 2 -4.23 -4.20 -8.66
N GLN A 3 -5.31 -4.02 -7.91
CA GLN A 3 -6.10 -2.80 -7.91
C GLN A 3 -5.26 -1.67 -7.29
N CYS A 4 -4.54 -0.95 -8.15
CA CYS A 4 -3.67 0.14 -7.76
C CYS A 4 -4.56 1.33 -7.40
N ASN A 5 -4.56 1.72 -6.13
CA ASN A 5 -5.35 2.86 -5.67
C ASN A 5 -4.62 4.17 -6.03
N GLU A 6 -5.17 4.89 -7.00
CA GLU A 6 -4.63 6.16 -7.51
C GLU A 6 -4.60 7.26 -6.44
N LYS A 7 -5.46 7.13 -5.41
CA LYS A 7 -5.52 8.04 -4.27
C LYS A 7 -4.98 7.35 -3.03
N CYS A 8 -3.66 7.42 -2.82
CA CYS A 8 -3.02 6.85 -1.64
C CYS A 8 -3.56 7.53 -0.36
N THR A 9 -4.25 6.75 0.48
CA THR A 9 -4.78 7.19 1.79
C THR A 9 -3.84 6.89 2.94
N CYS A 10 -2.60 6.49 2.66
CA CYS A 10 -1.62 6.17 3.68
C CYS A 10 -1.27 7.44 4.48
N PRO A 11 -1.32 7.42 5.82
CA PRO A 11 -0.92 8.57 6.63
C PRO A 11 0.59 8.80 6.65
N LYS A 12 1.40 7.81 6.25
CA LYS A 12 2.87 7.93 6.16
C LYS A 12 3.30 8.68 4.90
N ILE A 13 3.11 10.00 4.90
CA ILE A 13 3.52 10.90 3.81
C ILE A 13 5.05 10.91 3.58
N GLU A 14 5.84 10.57 4.59
CA GLU A 14 7.31 10.48 4.49
C GLU A 14 7.79 9.21 3.77
N CYS A 15 6.89 8.30 3.41
CA CYS A 15 7.26 7.11 2.64
C CYS A 15 7.67 7.50 1.22
N GLU A 16 8.83 7.04 0.75
CA GLU A 16 9.32 7.24 -0.63
C GLU A 16 8.35 6.77 -1.72
N ASN A 17 7.49 5.81 -1.36
CA ASN A 17 6.46 5.21 -2.20
C ASN A 17 5.05 5.77 -1.92
N HIS A 18 4.92 6.82 -1.10
CA HIS A 18 3.65 7.51 -0.89
C HIS A 18 3.11 8.05 -2.23
N GLY A 19 1.80 7.93 -2.45
CA GLY A 19 1.18 8.20 -3.76
C GLY A 19 1.45 7.16 -4.86
N LYS A 20 2.54 6.38 -4.78
CA LYS A 20 2.90 5.34 -5.77
C LYS A 20 2.38 3.96 -5.35
N CYS A 21 1.05 3.77 -5.39
CA CYS A 21 0.40 2.58 -4.81
C CYS A 21 1.00 1.24 -5.26
N CYS A 22 1.30 1.06 -6.55
CA CYS A 22 1.87 -0.17 -7.08
C CYS A 22 3.29 -0.43 -6.57
N ALA A 23 4.14 0.61 -6.50
CA ALA A 23 5.48 0.52 -5.93
C ALA A 23 5.43 0.25 -4.41
N CYS A 24 4.49 0.90 -3.71
CA CYS A 24 4.23 0.68 -2.29
C CYS A 24 3.80 -0.76 -2.01
N ILE A 25 2.88 -1.33 -2.80
CA ILE A 25 2.45 -2.73 -2.67
C ILE A 25 3.61 -3.69 -2.88
N ASN A 26 4.43 -3.48 -3.92
CA ASN A 26 5.58 -4.34 -4.18
C ASN A 26 6.59 -4.30 -3.03
N TYR A 27 6.97 -3.11 -2.58
CA TYR A 27 7.88 -2.94 -1.44
C TYR A 27 7.36 -3.64 -0.17
N HIS A 28 6.10 -3.38 0.19
CA HIS A 28 5.51 -3.99 1.38
C HIS A 28 5.34 -5.51 1.24
N ARG A 29 5.06 -6.02 0.03
CA ARG A 29 5.00 -7.45 -0.27
C ARG A 29 6.36 -8.14 -0.07
N GLU A 30 7.44 -7.51 -0.50
CA GLU A 30 8.81 -7.98 -0.24
C GLU A 30 9.11 -7.99 1.26
N CYS A 31 8.66 -6.97 2.00
CA CYS A 31 8.77 -6.91 3.45
C CYS A 31 7.74 -7.78 4.21
N GLN A 32 6.93 -8.59 3.53
CA GLN A 32 5.82 -9.38 4.10
C GLN A 32 4.83 -8.59 4.97
N THR A 33 4.66 -7.30 4.67
CA THR A 33 3.72 -6.40 5.35
C THR A 33 2.60 -5.97 4.40
N LEU A 34 1.49 -5.50 4.96
CA LEU A 34 0.40 -4.94 4.16
C LEU A 34 0.50 -3.42 4.10
N VAL A 35 0.33 -2.87 2.89
CA VAL A 35 0.12 -1.44 2.69
C VAL A 35 -1.11 -0.98 3.47
N TYR A 36 -1.09 0.27 3.95
CA TYR A 36 -2.15 0.80 4.83
C TYR A 36 -3.56 0.56 4.27
N CYS A 37 -3.78 0.83 2.98
CA CYS A 37 -5.08 0.64 2.33
C CYS A 37 -5.55 -0.82 2.25
N MET A 38 -4.65 -1.80 2.37
CA MET A 38 -4.98 -3.23 2.32
C MET A 38 -4.97 -3.90 3.70
N ARG A 39 -4.62 -3.17 4.77
CA ARG A 39 -4.60 -3.73 6.14
C ARG A 39 -5.97 -4.21 6.62
N ASN A 40 -7.04 -3.57 6.15
CA ASN A 40 -8.42 -3.90 6.53
C ASN A 40 -9.05 -5.02 5.67
N ILE A 41 -8.31 -5.59 4.71
CA ILE A 41 -8.83 -6.71 3.88
C ILE A 41 -8.87 -8.02 4.67
N LYS A 42 -8.15 -8.11 5.79
CA LYS A 42 -8.00 -9.34 6.59
C LYS A 42 -9.18 -9.65 7.53
N ASP A 43 -10.27 -8.90 7.47
CA ASP A 43 -11.41 -8.99 8.40
C ASP A 43 -12.69 -9.59 7.76
N LYS A 44 -12.56 -10.40 6.71
CA LYS A 44 -13.67 -11.20 6.16
C LYS A 44 -13.26 -12.63 5.88
#